data_AF-A0A955TQ11-F1
#
_entry.id   AF-A0A955TQ11-F1
#
_cell.length_a   1.000
_cell.length_b   1.000
_cell.length_c   1.000
_cell.angle_alpha   90.00
_cell.angle_beta   90.00
_cell.angle_gamma   90.00
#
_symmetry.space_group_name_H-M   'P 1'
#
loop_
_entity.id
_entity.type
_entity.pdbx_description
1 polymer ?
#
loop_
_entity_poly.entity_id
_entity_poly.type
_entity_poly.pdbx_seq_one_letter_code
_entity_poly.pdbx_strand_id
1 'polypeptide(L)'
;MQGLLNSPDPLGARLADLFAEVETTANVDLARFQEVLTPHGIQGTGHTGIHVHLRKKEHGNLDSAIDLTLKEVSLQQERATIEEGTGSIQIRKSLAWQPGGSPTGRSAPFHPSDLIAQLQRFAKTEHTFTAKRLRLGPLVLEDFSTNLHFDQQALKLQNISMNVLGGGLGGHVILSAGQPLRLSAWLEAAHLDLNQLVESAARMTGDSQVAATIGLTALLHEETGALDLSQSEFQLHITHIGQEALDRVLVFLDPQGSNPTLASARAQLKLANPSSVTIDIARGLLNLTIHFQGSL
;
A
#
# COMPACT_ATOMS: atom_id res chain seq x y z
N MET A 1 55.24 -38.57 -5.40
CA MET A 1 54.59 -37.51 -4.59
C MET A 1 53.95 -36.46 -5.50
N GLN A 2 52.94 -36.87 -6.27
CA GLN A 2 52.05 -35.97 -7.03
C GLN A 2 50.65 -36.56 -6.86
N GLY A 3 49.76 -35.84 -6.20
CA GLY A 3 48.39 -36.33 -5.97
C GLY A 3 47.66 -35.76 -4.75
N LEU A 4 47.89 -34.49 -4.38
CA LEU A 4 47.16 -33.85 -3.26
C LEU A 4 46.60 -32.45 -3.59
N LEU A 5 46.49 -32.08 -4.88
CA LEU A 5 45.98 -30.76 -5.29
C LEU A 5 44.99 -30.86 -6.46
N ASN A 6 43.95 -31.69 -6.35
CA ASN A 6 42.81 -31.67 -7.26
C ASN A 6 41.57 -32.31 -6.61
N SER A 7 40.99 -31.64 -5.62
CA SER A 7 39.56 -31.78 -5.33
C SER A 7 38.94 -30.40 -5.44
N PRO A 8 38.22 -30.09 -6.54
CA PRO A 8 37.24 -29.03 -6.52
C PRO A 8 36.07 -29.60 -5.73
N ASP A 9 36.11 -29.46 -4.42
CA ASP A 9 34.95 -29.75 -3.58
C ASP A 9 34.25 -28.39 -3.41
N PRO A 10 33.37 -27.97 -4.35
CA PRO A 10 32.75 -26.68 -4.24
C PRO A 10 31.89 -26.71 -2.97
N LEU A 11 32.13 -25.78 -2.06
CA LEU A 11 31.28 -25.51 -0.90
C LEU A 11 29.77 -25.58 -1.22
N GLY A 12 29.39 -25.25 -2.46
CA GLY A 12 28.02 -25.38 -2.98
C GLY A 12 27.46 -26.81 -3.05
N ALA A 13 28.27 -27.84 -3.25
CA ALA A 13 27.83 -29.24 -3.22
C ALA A 13 27.60 -29.73 -1.78
N ARG A 14 28.46 -29.34 -0.83
CA ARG A 14 28.28 -29.66 0.59
C ARG A 14 27.10 -28.93 1.23
N LEU A 15 26.79 -27.71 0.77
CA LEU A 15 25.58 -26.97 1.17
C LEU A 15 24.29 -27.59 0.63
N ALA A 16 24.36 -28.35 -0.47
CA ALA A 16 23.19 -29.02 -1.03
C ALA A 16 22.62 -30.06 -0.06
N ASP A 17 23.44 -30.79 0.70
CA ASP A 17 22.97 -31.85 1.60
C ASP A 17 22.66 -31.37 3.04
N LEU A 18 22.88 -30.08 3.34
CA LEU A 18 22.69 -29.54 4.69
C LEU A 18 21.21 -29.29 4.99
N PHE A 19 20.70 -29.79 6.11
CA PHE A 19 19.50 -29.24 6.74
C PHE A 19 19.95 -28.20 7.76
N ALA A 20 19.42 -26.98 7.66
CA ALA A 20 19.74 -25.92 8.61
C ALA A 20 18.47 -25.15 8.98
N GLU A 21 18.25 -24.99 10.27
CA GLU A 21 17.23 -24.13 10.83
C GLU A 21 17.93 -23.12 11.75
N VAL A 22 17.66 -21.84 11.52
CA VAL A 22 18.21 -20.74 12.29
C VAL A 22 17.05 -19.89 12.77
N GLU A 23 16.92 -19.78 14.08
CA GLU A 23 16.02 -18.86 14.74
C GLU A 23 16.85 -17.80 15.46
N THR A 24 16.50 -16.54 15.26
CA THR A 24 17.19 -15.43 15.94
C THR A 24 16.17 -14.41 16.37
N THR A 25 16.25 -14.01 17.65
CA THR A 25 15.43 -12.94 18.21
C THR A 25 16.31 -11.77 18.59
N ALA A 26 15.86 -10.57 18.26
CA ALA A 26 16.45 -9.32 18.71
C ALA A 26 15.33 -8.41 19.22
N ASN A 27 15.59 -7.73 20.34
CA ASN A 27 14.72 -6.67 20.84
C ASN A 27 15.50 -5.36 20.78
N VAL A 28 14.92 -4.38 20.10
CA VAL A 28 15.55 -3.09 19.83
C VAL A 28 14.73 -2.01 20.52
N ASP A 29 15.37 -1.28 21.43
CA ASP A 29 14.87 -0.01 21.94
C ASP A 29 15.33 1.09 20.98
N LEU A 30 14.37 1.71 20.28
CA LEU A 30 14.69 2.68 19.23
C LEU A 30 15.39 3.92 19.79
N ALA A 31 15.10 4.30 21.04
CA ALA A 31 15.76 5.43 21.68
C ALA A 31 17.27 5.19 21.87
N ARG A 32 17.68 3.93 22.09
CA ARG A 32 19.09 3.54 22.21
C ARG A 32 19.79 3.38 20.87
N PHE A 33 19.03 3.23 19.79
CA PHE A 33 19.55 3.10 18.42
C PHE A 33 19.53 4.41 17.64
N GLN A 34 19.22 5.53 18.29
CA GLN A 34 19.09 6.84 17.64
C GLN A 34 20.36 7.26 16.88
N GLU A 35 21.55 6.92 17.36
CA GLU A 35 22.82 7.20 16.68
C GLU A 35 22.92 6.54 15.29
N VAL A 36 22.31 5.36 15.12
CA VAL A 36 22.27 4.63 13.84
C VAL A 36 21.16 5.16 12.92
N LEU A 37 20.06 5.66 13.50
CA LEU A 37 18.90 6.17 12.76
C LEU A 37 19.11 7.61 12.24
N THR A 38 19.85 8.42 12.99
CA THR A 38 20.06 9.86 12.69
C THR A 38 20.69 10.11 11.32
N PRO A 39 21.71 9.35 10.85
CA PRO A 39 22.26 9.51 9.50
C PRO A 39 21.25 9.30 8.38
N HIS A 40 20.16 8.56 8.65
CA HIS A 40 19.07 8.33 7.70
C HIS A 40 17.91 9.32 7.86
N GLY A 41 18.08 10.35 8.70
CA GLY A 41 17.06 11.35 8.98
C GLY A 41 15.88 10.83 9.80
N ILE A 42 16.05 9.69 10.47
CA ILE A 42 14.99 9.03 11.26
C ILE A 42 15.22 9.35 12.74
N GLN A 43 14.18 9.84 13.39
CA GLN A 43 14.11 9.99 14.84
C GLN A 43 12.99 9.13 15.40
N GLY A 44 13.21 8.45 16.51
CA GLY A 44 12.14 7.63 17.07
C GLY A 44 12.36 7.04 18.44
N THR A 45 11.26 6.56 18.99
CA THR A 45 11.16 5.92 20.30
C THR A 45 10.27 4.69 20.21
N GLY A 46 10.31 3.85 21.24
CA GLY A 46 9.49 2.64 21.33
C GLY A 46 10.32 1.37 21.18
N HIS A 47 9.63 0.23 21.15
CA HIS A 47 10.28 -1.08 21.15
C HIS A 47 9.92 -1.86 19.90
N THR A 48 10.93 -2.45 19.28
CA THR A 48 10.77 -3.34 18.13
C THR A 48 11.35 -4.71 18.47
N GLY A 49 10.53 -5.75 18.41
CA GLY A 49 10.98 -7.14 18.39
C GLY A 49 11.20 -7.59 16.95
N ILE A 50 12.29 -8.29 16.69
CA ILE A 50 12.62 -8.87 15.39
C ILE A 50 12.84 -10.36 15.63
N HIS A 51 12.03 -11.20 15.00
CA HIS A 51 12.18 -12.65 15.00
C HIS A 51 12.49 -13.11 13.58
N VAL A 52 13.67 -13.67 13.36
CA VAL A 52 14.14 -14.18 12.07
C VAL A 52 14.11 -15.69 12.13
N HIS A 53 13.40 -16.32 11.19
CA HIS A 53 13.36 -17.76 10.97
C HIS A 53 13.91 -18.08 9.59
N LEU A 54 14.98 -18.85 9.51
CA LEU A 54 15.57 -19.34 8.26
C LEU A 54 15.54 -20.86 8.27
N ARG A 55 14.98 -21.45 7.24
CA ARG A 55 14.91 -22.91 7.06
C ARG A 55 15.40 -23.29 5.67
N LYS A 56 16.56 -23.95 5.63
CA LYS A 56 17.09 -24.59 4.44
C LYS A 56 16.77 -26.08 4.50
N LYS A 57 15.93 -26.56 3.58
CA LYS A 57 15.65 -27.99 3.42
C LYS A 57 16.80 -28.67 2.70
N GLU A 58 17.01 -29.95 2.99
CA GLU A 58 18.01 -30.79 2.33
C GLU A 58 17.89 -30.66 0.80
N HIS A 59 16.72 -31.00 0.25
CA HIS A 59 16.37 -30.69 -1.13
C HIS A 59 15.17 -29.73 -1.16
N GLY A 60 15.36 -28.52 -1.68
CA GLY A 60 14.27 -27.56 -1.87
C GLY A 60 14.65 -26.12 -1.59
N ASN A 61 13.63 -25.28 -1.44
CA ASN A 61 13.81 -23.85 -1.26
C ASN A 61 14.43 -23.52 0.11
N LEU A 62 15.20 -22.45 0.15
CA LEU A 62 15.51 -21.72 1.37
C LEU A 62 14.28 -20.86 1.71
N ASP A 63 13.60 -21.23 2.78
CA ASP A 63 12.51 -20.44 3.33
C ASP A 63 13.07 -19.48 4.37
N SER A 64 12.72 -18.21 4.29
CA SER A 64 13.08 -17.17 5.24
C SER A 64 11.81 -16.42 5.66
N ALA A 65 11.68 -16.15 6.95
CA ALA A 65 10.64 -15.33 7.52
C ALA A 65 11.24 -14.34 8.52
N ILE A 66 10.76 -13.11 8.49
CA ILE A 66 11.09 -12.06 9.45
C ILE A 66 9.77 -11.55 10.02
N ASP A 67 9.55 -11.75 11.31
CA ASP A 67 8.44 -11.18 12.05
C ASP A 67 8.93 -9.97 12.83
N LEU A 68 8.44 -8.79 12.47
CA LEU A 68 8.65 -7.55 13.20
C LEU A 68 7.46 -7.34 14.12
N THR A 69 7.70 -7.06 15.40
CA THR A 69 6.67 -6.66 16.37
C THR A 69 6.99 -5.25 16.84
N LEU A 70 6.05 -4.34 16.69
CA LEU A 70 6.17 -2.93 17.06
C LEU A 70 5.32 -2.69 18.29
N LYS A 71 5.88 -2.03 19.30
CA LYS A 71 5.16 -1.60 20.50
C LYS A 71 5.44 -0.13 20.77
N GLU A 72 4.38 0.68 20.67
CA GLU A 72 4.41 2.13 20.95
C GLU A 72 5.52 2.85 20.19
N VAL A 73 5.72 2.47 18.93
CA VAL A 73 6.75 3.02 18.06
C VAL A 73 6.31 4.36 17.52
N SER A 74 7.07 5.40 17.84
CA SER A 74 6.90 6.72 17.25
C SER A 74 8.12 7.03 16.40
N LEU A 75 7.90 7.40 15.13
CA LEU A 75 8.93 7.65 14.13
C LEU A 75 8.68 8.99 13.45
N GLN A 76 9.75 9.74 13.20
CA GLN A 76 9.75 10.97 12.42
C GLN A 76 10.86 10.89 11.37
N GLN A 77 10.49 11.06 10.11
CA GLN A 77 11.41 11.14 8.99
C GLN A 77 10.94 12.21 8.01
N GLU A 78 11.70 13.29 7.87
CA GLU A 78 11.36 14.44 7.00
C GLU A 78 9.93 14.96 7.21
N ARG A 79 9.02 14.65 6.27
CA ARG A 79 7.61 15.07 6.24
C ARG A 79 6.64 13.96 6.65
N ALA A 80 7.17 12.81 7.06
CA ALA A 80 6.41 11.66 7.52
C ALA A 80 6.58 11.48 9.03
N THR A 81 5.46 11.37 9.75
CA THR A 81 5.48 10.99 11.17
C THR A 81 4.50 9.88 11.44
N ILE A 82 4.90 8.94 12.30
CA ILE A 82 4.06 7.89 12.89
C ILE A 82 4.08 8.13 14.40
N GLU A 83 2.92 8.28 15.01
CA GLU A 83 2.77 8.43 16.45
C GLU A 83 2.05 7.21 17.04
N GLU A 84 2.67 6.59 18.05
CA GLU A 84 2.10 5.46 18.81
C GLU A 84 1.74 4.23 17.93
N GLY A 85 2.63 3.84 17.03
CA GLY A 85 2.49 2.67 16.16
C GLY A 85 2.67 1.34 16.91
N THR A 86 1.72 0.41 16.77
CA THR A 86 1.77 -0.92 17.39
C THR A 86 1.29 -1.97 16.40
N GLY A 87 1.91 -3.14 16.39
CA GLY A 87 1.46 -4.23 15.53
C GLY A 87 2.51 -5.24 15.21
N SER A 88 2.24 -6.06 14.21
CA SER A 88 3.25 -6.98 13.67
C SER A 88 3.27 -6.98 12.16
N ILE A 89 4.44 -7.25 11.60
CA ILE A 89 4.68 -7.33 10.16
C ILE A 89 5.44 -8.63 9.91
N GLN A 90 4.88 -9.52 9.09
CA GLN A 90 5.58 -10.72 8.65
C GLN A 90 6.02 -10.56 7.20
N ILE A 91 7.32 -10.77 6.98
CA ILE A 91 7.94 -10.81 5.65
C ILE A 91 8.41 -12.23 5.43
N ARG A 92 7.87 -12.91 4.41
CA ARG A 92 8.30 -14.26 4.03
C ARG A 92 8.87 -14.27 2.62
N LYS A 93 10.00 -14.96 2.45
CA LYS A 93 10.63 -15.18 1.14
C LYS A 93 11.07 -16.63 1.00
N SER A 94 10.67 -17.27 -0.10
CA SER A 94 11.12 -18.61 -0.46
C SER A 94 12.01 -18.51 -1.69
N LEU A 95 13.25 -18.98 -1.59
CA LEU A 95 14.24 -18.92 -2.65
C LEU A 95 14.53 -20.33 -3.15
N ALA A 96 14.32 -20.58 -4.44
CA ALA A 96 14.72 -21.83 -5.06
C ALA A 96 16.25 -21.95 -5.07
N TRP A 97 16.79 -22.95 -4.38
CA TRP A 97 18.21 -23.25 -4.38
C TRP A 97 18.50 -24.31 -5.44
N GLN A 98 19.27 -23.96 -6.47
CA GLN A 98 19.76 -24.90 -7.48
C GLN A 98 21.29 -24.96 -7.39
N PRO A 99 21.88 -26.01 -6.77
CA PRO A 99 23.32 -26.22 -6.81
C PRO A 99 23.72 -26.56 -8.25
N GLY A 100 24.77 -25.92 -8.76
CA GLY A 100 25.04 -25.81 -10.20
C GLY A 100 25.07 -27.12 -11.01
N GLY A 101 24.49 -27.04 -12.22
CA GLY A 101 24.94 -27.79 -13.40
C GLY A 101 24.16 -29.02 -13.85
N SER A 102 22.91 -28.87 -14.32
CA SER A 102 22.45 -29.34 -15.64
C SER A 102 20.98 -28.95 -15.89
N PRO A 103 20.63 -28.29 -17.01
CA PRO A 103 19.23 -28.04 -17.36
C PRO A 103 18.62 -29.32 -17.96
N THR A 104 18.23 -30.27 -17.13
CA THR A 104 17.48 -31.45 -17.57
C THR A 104 16.04 -31.43 -17.05
N GLY A 105 15.17 -30.82 -17.86
CA GLY A 105 13.81 -31.24 -18.20
C GLY A 105 12.87 -31.77 -17.11
N ARG A 106 11.78 -31.03 -16.86
CA ARG A 106 10.43 -31.25 -17.44
C ARG A 106 9.46 -30.32 -16.70
N SER A 107 8.79 -29.43 -17.45
CA SER A 107 7.64 -28.68 -16.95
C SER A 107 6.50 -29.66 -16.66
N ALA A 108 6.36 -30.10 -15.42
CA ALA A 108 5.12 -30.72 -14.97
C ALA A 108 4.02 -29.65 -14.95
N PRO A 109 2.84 -29.89 -15.53
CA PRO A 109 1.74 -28.95 -15.42
C PRO A 109 1.40 -28.76 -13.94
N PHE A 110 1.40 -27.50 -13.51
CA PHE A 110 0.93 -27.09 -12.19
C PHE A 110 -0.54 -27.46 -12.06
N HIS A 111 -0.84 -28.31 -11.10
CA HIS A 111 -2.21 -28.54 -10.63
C HIS A 111 -2.33 -27.79 -9.31
N PRO A 112 -3.10 -26.68 -9.26
CA PRO A 112 -3.36 -26.01 -8.00
C PRO A 112 -4.07 -27.00 -7.09
N SER A 113 -3.34 -27.50 -6.09
CA SER A 113 -3.95 -28.22 -4.99
C SER A 113 -4.64 -27.19 -4.10
N ASP A 114 -5.84 -27.55 -3.67
CA ASP A 114 -6.73 -26.78 -2.80
C ASP A 114 -6.19 -26.63 -1.36
N LEU A 115 -4.87 -26.52 -1.23
CA LEU A 115 -4.13 -26.29 0.02
C LEU A 115 -4.31 -24.86 0.52
N ILE A 116 -4.60 -23.89 -0.37
CA ILE A 116 -4.81 -22.48 0.02
C ILE A 116 -6.11 -22.33 0.86
N ALA A 117 -7.18 -23.05 0.51
CA ALA A 117 -8.41 -23.10 1.31
C ALA A 117 -8.23 -23.83 2.66
N GLN A 118 -7.24 -24.74 2.75
CA GLN A 118 -6.92 -25.46 4.00
C GLN A 118 -5.95 -24.69 4.90
N LEU A 119 -5.09 -23.82 4.34
CA LEU A 119 -4.14 -22.99 5.08
C LEU A 119 -4.78 -21.80 5.80
N GLN A 120 -5.94 -21.31 5.31
CA GLN A 120 -6.70 -20.26 6.03
C GLN A 120 -7.14 -20.69 7.44
N ARG A 121 -7.23 -21.99 7.73
CA ARG A 121 -7.58 -22.50 9.07
C ARG A 121 -6.40 -22.48 10.07
N PHE A 122 -5.19 -22.17 9.61
CA PHE A 122 -3.98 -22.07 10.44
C PHE A 122 -3.44 -20.63 10.55
N ALA A 123 -4.05 -19.65 9.88
CA ALA A 123 -3.71 -18.23 10.01
C ALA A 123 -4.28 -17.66 11.32
N LYS A 124 -3.69 -18.06 12.45
CA LYS A 124 -4.10 -17.61 13.80
C LYS A 124 -3.50 -16.27 14.21
N THR A 125 -2.70 -15.65 13.36
CA THR A 125 -2.02 -14.38 13.66
C THR A 125 -2.44 -13.36 12.61
N GLU A 126 -3.49 -12.60 12.90
CA GLU A 126 -3.77 -11.39 12.13
C GLU A 126 -2.63 -10.40 12.43
N HIS A 127 -1.82 -10.12 11.41
CA HIS A 127 -0.76 -9.11 11.49
C HIS A 127 -1.38 -7.72 11.36
N THR A 128 -2.10 -7.33 12.41
CA THR A 128 -2.71 -6.01 12.51
C THR A 128 -1.64 -5.00 12.87
N PHE A 129 -1.63 -3.88 12.16
CA PHE A 129 -0.85 -2.69 12.46
C PHE A 129 -1.82 -1.55 12.73
N THR A 130 -1.59 -0.85 13.84
CA THR A 130 -2.32 0.34 14.23
C THR A 130 -1.37 1.50 14.47
N ALA A 131 -1.82 2.72 14.20
CA ALA A 131 -1.13 3.93 14.56
C ALA A 131 -2.17 4.99 14.93
N LYS A 132 -1.96 5.66 16.06
CA LYS A 132 -2.88 6.70 16.53
C LYS A 132 -2.91 7.91 15.60
N ARG A 133 -1.74 8.28 15.07
CA ARG A 133 -1.63 9.37 14.10
C ARG A 133 -0.53 9.10 13.09
N LEU A 134 -0.83 9.34 11.81
CA LEU A 134 0.11 9.38 10.72
C LEU A 134 0.06 10.77 10.08
N ARG A 135 1.21 11.40 9.84
CA ARG A 135 1.30 12.64 9.07
C ARG A 135 2.09 12.37 7.81
N LEU A 136 1.51 12.70 6.66
CA LEU A 136 2.13 12.58 5.34
C LEU A 136 2.06 13.94 4.64
N GLY A 137 3.08 14.78 4.84
CA GLY A 137 3.04 16.16 4.37
C GLY A 137 1.90 16.94 5.04
N PRO A 138 0.97 17.56 4.28
CA PRO A 138 -0.16 18.29 4.85
C PRO A 138 -1.29 17.37 5.35
N LEU A 139 -1.27 16.09 5.00
CA LEU A 139 -2.33 15.15 5.35
C LEU A 139 -2.07 14.57 6.74
N VAL A 140 -3.09 14.61 7.59
CA VAL A 140 -3.10 13.95 8.90
C VAL A 140 -4.16 12.85 8.87
N LEU A 141 -3.74 11.64 9.19
CA LEU A 141 -4.57 10.46 9.37
C LEU A 141 -4.57 10.13 10.85
N GLU A 142 -5.73 9.82 11.40
CA GLU A 142 -5.90 9.46 12.81
C GLU A 142 -6.52 8.06 12.90
N ASP A 143 -6.24 7.36 13.99
CA ASP A 143 -6.80 6.03 14.28
C ASP A 143 -6.62 5.01 13.14
N PHE A 144 -5.43 5.02 12.51
CA PHE A 144 -5.11 4.12 11.41
C PHE A 144 -5.03 2.68 11.90
N SER A 145 -5.69 1.77 11.19
CA SER A 145 -5.66 0.33 11.42
C SER A 145 -5.67 -0.41 10.09
N THR A 146 -4.87 -1.47 9.96
CA THR A 146 -4.85 -2.35 8.79
C THR A 146 -4.30 -3.73 9.12
N ASN A 147 -4.67 -4.73 8.34
CA ASN A 147 -3.98 -6.01 8.29
C ASN A 147 -2.90 -5.95 7.20
N LEU A 148 -1.63 -6.04 7.61
CA LEU A 148 -0.48 -5.93 6.72
C LEU A 148 0.07 -7.31 6.38
N HIS A 149 0.21 -7.60 5.10
CA HIS A 149 0.75 -8.86 4.62
C HIS A 149 1.69 -8.65 3.44
N PHE A 150 2.85 -9.32 3.45
CA PHE A 150 3.79 -9.31 2.32
C PHE A 150 3.98 -10.72 1.75
N ASP A 151 3.59 -10.93 0.49
CA ASP A 151 3.64 -12.24 -0.19
C ASP A 151 4.71 -12.31 -1.29
N GLN A 152 5.98 -12.05 -0.93
CA GLN A 152 7.16 -12.02 -1.79
C GLN A 152 7.18 -10.93 -2.87
N GLN A 153 6.06 -10.75 -3.58
CA GLN A 153 5.91 -9.83 -4.69
C GLN A 153 4.81 -8.81 -4.48
N ALA A 154 3.96 -8.93 -3.46
CA ALA A 154 3.02 -7.85 -3.14
C ALA A 154 2.97 -7.53 -1.64
N LEU A 155 2.86 -6.24 -1.35
CA LEU A 155 2.46 -5.71 -0.06
C LEU A 155 0.95 -5.45 -0.10
N LYS A 156 0.21 -6.11 0.79
CA LYS A 156 -1.24 -6.00 0.91
C LYS A 156 -1.59 -5.35 2.23
N LEU A 157 -2.36 -4.27 2.16
CA LEU A 157 -2.98 -3.60 3.28
C LEU A 157 -4.48 -3.86 3.15
N GLN A 158 -5.02 -4.68 4.05
CA GLN A 158 -6.44 -5.07 4.05
C GLN A 158 -7.14 -4.48 5.26
N ASN A 159 -8.46 -4.36 5.20
CA ASN A 159 -9.29 -3.83 6.29
C ASN A 159 -8.75 -2.49 6.81
N ILE A 160 -8.31 -1.63 5.90
CA ILE A 160 -7.85 -0.29 6.23
C ILE A 160 -9.03 0.44 6.85
N SER A 161 -8.78 1.13 7.96
CA SER A 161 -9.70 2.06 8.60
C SER A 161 -8.89 3.22 9.18
N MET A 162 -9.33 4.44 8.95
CA MET A 162 -8.71 5.65 9.48
C MET A 162 -9.68 6.82 9.46
N ASN A 163 -9.40 7.82 10.29
CA ASN A 163 -10.03 9.14 10.24
C ASN A 163 -9.13 10.08 9.43
N VAL A 164 -9.73 10.79 8.47
CA VAL A 164 -9.01 11.73 7.59
C VAL A 164 -9.95 12.84 7.15
N LEU A 165 -9.48 14.08 7.19
CA LEU A 165 -10.27 15.27 6.85
C LEU A 165 -11.62 15.34 7.60
N GLY A 166 -11.65 14.94 8.87
CA GLY A 166 -12.86 14.90 9.72
C GLY A 166 -13.89 13.83 9.36
N GLY A 167 -13.62 13.01 8.35
CA GLY A 167 -14.43 11.86 7.96
C GLY A 167 -13.69 10.54 8.16
N GLY A 168 -14.33 9.45 7.74
CA GLY A 168 -13.76 8.12 7.75
C GLY A 168 -13.31 7.69 6.36
N LEU A 169 -12.18 6.98 6.29
CA LEU A 169 -11.70 6.31 5.08
C LEU A 169 -11.35 4.86 5.41
N GLY A 170 -11.79 3.93 4.57
CA GLY A 170 -11.45 2.52 4.69
C GLY A 170 -11.25 1.84 3.35
N GLY A 171 -10.86 0.58 3.37
CA GLY A 171 -10.72 -0.24 2.16
C GLY A 171 -9.47 -1.11 2.14
N HIS A 172 -8.87 -1.25 0.97
CA HIS A 172 -7.66 -2.05 0.80
C HIS A 172 -6.74 -1.50 -0.29
N VAL A 173 -5.45 -1.77 -0.12
CA VAL A 173 -4.38 -1.37 -1.03
C VAL A 173 -3.47 -2.57 -1.27
N ILE A 174 -3.07 -2.77 -2.52
CA ILE A 174 -2.11 -3.79 -2.94
C ILE A 174 -1.03 -3.09 -3.76
N LEU A 175 0.22 -3.20 -3.31
CA LEU A 175 1.39 -2.79 -4.05
C LEU A 175 2.14 -4.04 -4.52
N SER A 176 2.07 -4.35 -5.81
CA SER A 176 2.74 -5.49 -6.41
C SER A 176 4.08 -5.06 -7.04
N ALA A 177 5.17 -5.49 -6.42
CA ALA A 177 6.53 -5.46 -6.93
C ALA A 177 6.70 -6.48 -8.07
N GLY A 178 6.21 -6.10 -9.25
CA GLY A 178 6.50 -6.74 -10.55
C GLY A 178 7.20 -5.76 -11.48
N GLN A 179 7.39 -6.17 -12.73
CA GLN A 179 7.85 -5.32 -13.83
C GLN A 179 6.69 -5.17 -14.83
N PRO A 180 5.91 -4.08 -14.78
CA PRO A 180 6.05 -2.87 -13.94
C PRO A 180 5.48 -3.00 -12.51
N LEU A 181 5.85 -2.04 -11.64
CA LEU A 181 5.29 -1.89 -10.30
C LEU A 181 3.82 -1.45 -10.40
N ARG A 182 2.92 -2.18 -9.73
CA ARG A 182 1.48 -1.93 -9.77
C ARG A 182 0.94 -1.56 -8.39
N LEU A 183 0.19 -0.47 -8.33
CA LEU A 183 -0.59 -0.07 -7.16
C LEU A 183 -2.07 -0.24 -7.49
N SER A 184 -2.77 -1.07 -6.74
CA SER A 184 -4.22 -1.21 -6.80
C SER A 184 -4.84 -0.79 -5.47
N ALA A 185 -5.84 0.07 -5.49
CA ALA A 185 -6.56 0.51 -4.31
C ALA A 185 -8.06 0.50 -4.55
N TRP A 186 -8.80 0.06 -3.54
CA TRP A 186 -10.25 0.22 -3.47
C TRP A 186 -10.58 0.79 -2.11
N LEU A 187 -11.01 2.04 -2.10
CA LEU A 187 -11.23 2.82 -0.89
C LEU A 187 -12.66 3.33 -0.85
N GLU A 188 -13.18 3.46 0.36
CA GLU A 188 -14.47 4.05 0.64
C GLU A 188 -14.25 5.18 1.64
N ALA A 189 -14.86 6.32 1.36
CA ALA A 189 -14.77 7.50 2.18
C ALA A 189 -16.17 8.01 2.54
N ALA A 190 -16.34 8.41 3.78
CA ALA A 190 -17.60 8.92 4.31
C ALA A 190 -17.35 10.21 5.09
N HIS A 191 -18.19 11.21 4.83
CA HIS A 191 -18.18 12.50 5.53
C HIS A 191 -16.82 13.23 5.50
N LEU A 192 -16.06 13.10 4.41
CA LEU A 192 -14.83 13.87 4.24
C LEU A 192 -15.17 15.36 4.13
N ASP A 193 -14.57 16.20 4.97
CA ASP A 193 -14.78 17.64 4.93
C ASP A 193 -13.68 18.32 4.11
N LEU A 194 -14.03 18.72 2.88
CA LEU A 194 -13.11 19.43 2.00
C LEU A 194 -12.68 20.81 2.52
N ASN A 195 -13.39 21.40 3.51
CA ASN A 195 -12.94 22.63 4.15
C ASN A 195 -11.63 22.47 4.94
N GLN A 196 -11.24 21.23 5.26
CA GLN A 196 -9.98 20.95 5.93
C GLN A 196 -8.77 21.02 4.99
N LEU A 197 -9.00 21.02 3.67
CA LEU A 197 -7.93 21.14 2.66
C LEU A 197 -7.65 22.58 2.24
N VAL A 198 -8.48 23.55 2.65
CA VAL A 198 -8.40 24.95 2.21
C VAL A 198 -8.17 25.90 3.38
N GLU A 199 -7.50 27.01 3.10
CA GLU A 199 -7.31 28.08 4.08
C GLU A 199 -8.66 28.66 4.55
N SER A 200 -8.69 29.21 5.76
CA SER A 200 -9.92 29.70 6.40
C SER A 200 -10.69 30.71 5.55
N ALA A 201 -9.98 31.58 4.81
CA ALA A 201 -10.59 32.59 3.93
C ALA A 201 -11.19 31.99 2.65
N ALA A 202 -10.77 30.79 2.25
CA ALA A 202 -11.23 30.07 1.08
C ALA A 202 -12.23 28.96 1.42
N ARG A 203 -12.69 28.85 2.67
CA ARG A 203 -13.66 27.82 3.06
C ARG A 203 -14.99 28.01 2.33
N MET A 204 -15.59 26.88 2.00
CA MET A 204 -16.94 26.77 1.48
C MET A 204 -17.94 27.11 2.58
N THR A 205 -18.95 27.87 2.19
CA THR A 205 -20.09 28.20 3.07
C THR A 205 -21.22 27.20 2.93
N GLY A 206 -21.29 26.53 1.78
CA GLY A 206 -22.20 25.43 1.53
C GLY A 206 -21.70 24.09 2.06
N ASP A 207 -22.38 23.04 1.62
CA ASP A 207 -22.02 21.66 1.95
C ASP A 207 -20.63 21.29 1.40
N SER A 208 -19.71 21.02 2.31
CA SER A 208 -18.32 20.63 2.03
C SER A 208 -18.06 19.14 2.22
N GLN A 209 -19.09 18.38 2.62
CA GLN A 209 -18.95 16.96 2.88
C GLN A 209 -18.95 16.15 1.58
N VAL A 210 -18.13 15.11 1.57
CA VAL A 210 -18.01 14.18 0.45
C VAL A 210 -18.10 12.74 0.97
N ALA A 211 -18.93 11.93 0.31
CA ALA A 211 -18.90 10.49 0.42
C ALA A 211 -18.60 9.89 -0.95
N ALA A 212 -17.63 8.97 -1.02
CA ALA A 212 -17.15 8.43 -2.27
C ALA A 212 -16.58 7.02 -2.16
N THR A 213 -16.65 6.29 -3.27
CA THR A 213 -15.89 5.07 -3.52
C THR A 213 -14.82 5.37 -4.56
N ILE A 214 -13.60 4.93 -4.29
CA ILE A 214 -12.41 5.22 -5.09
C ILE A 214 -11.78 3.90 -5.52
N GLY A 215 -11.73 3.65 -6.82
CA GLY A 215 -10.93 2.62 -7.45
C GLY A 215 -9.70 3.23 -8.10
N LEU A 216 -8.53 2.66 -7.86
CA LEU A 216 -7.29 3.06 -8.53
C LEU A 216 -6.53 1.80 -8.95
N THR A 217 -6.11 1.76 -10.20
CA THR A 217 -5.03 0.88 -10.67
C THR A 217 -4.00 1.75 -11.36
N ALA A 218 -2.86 1.92 -10.70
CA ALA A 218 -1.74 2.72 -11.16
C ALA A 218 -0.57 1.81 -11.53
N LEU A 219 0.05 2.08 -12.67
CA LEU A 219 1.30 1.45 -13.09
C LEU A 219 2.41 2.48 -13.04
N LEU A 220 3.54 2.12 -12.45
CA LEU A 220 4.68 3.00 -12.24
C LEU A 220 5.81 2.58 -13.20
N HIS A 221 6.34 3.55 -13.95
CA HIS A 221 7.50 3.35 -14.81
C HIS A 221 8.72 2.98 -13.97
N GLU A 222 9.45 1.94 -14.38
CA GLU A 222 10.58 1.41 -13.60
C GLU A 222 11.76 2.38 -13.48
N GLU A 223 12.06 3.13 -14.55
CA GLU A 223 13.23 4.00 -14.60
C GLU A 223 13.00 5.33 -13.87
N THR A 224 11.77 5.85 -13.91
CA THR A 224 11.45 7.20 -13.41
C THR A 224 10.59 7.17 -12.15
N GLY A 225 9.97 6.04 -11.82
CA GLY A 225 8.93 5.96 -10.80
C GLY A 225 7.67 6.76 -11.16
N ALA A 226 7.57 7.28 -12.39
CA ALA A 226 6.45 8.10 -12.81
C ALA A 226 5.21 7.25 -13.08
N LEU A 227 4.03 7.81 -12.82
CA LEU A 227 2.75 7.18 -13.12
C LEU A 227 2.53 7.08 -14.64
N ASP A 228 2.32 5.88 -15.15
CA ASP A 228 1.91 5.64 -16.54
C ASP A 228 0.39 5.88 -16.67
N LEU A 229 0.01 7.11 -16.99
CA LEU A 229 -1.39 7.51 -17.19
C LEU A 229 -2.07 6.78 -18.36
N SER A 230 -1.29 6.23 -19.31
CA SER A 230 -1.85 5.53 -20.49
C SER A 230 -2.35 4.12 -20.16
N GLN A 231 -1.90 3.56 -19.05
CA GLN A 231 -2.30 2.23 -18.58
C GLN A 231 -2.96 2.26 -17.20
N SER A 232 -2.98 3.43 -16.55
CA SER A 232 -3.63 3.61 -15.27
C SER A 232 -5.14 3.81 -15.44
N GLU A 233 -5.88 3.32 -14.45
CA GLU A 233 -7.32 3.43 -14.33
C GLU A 233 -7.65 4.06 -12.98
N PHE A 234 -8.51 5.07 -13.00
CA PHE A 234 -9.01 5.73 -11.81
C PHE A 234 -10.53 5.85 -11.94
N GLN A 235 -11.23 5.37 -10.92
CA GLN A 235 -12.67 5.44 -10.81
C GLN A 235 -13.01 6.13 -9.50
N LEU A 236 -13.85 7.14 -9.57
CA LEU A 236 -14.35 7.86 -8.41
C LEU A 236 -15.86 7.96 -8.55
N HIS A 237 -16.56 7.28 -7.64
CA HIS A 237 -18.00 7.36 -7.53
C HIS A 237 -18.39 8.11 -6.27
N ILE A 238 -18.84 9.34 -6.43
CA ILE A 238 -19.27 10.22 -5.35
C ILE A 238 -20.78 10.05 -5.17
N THR A 239 -21.17 9.56 -4.00
CA THR A 239 -22.58 9.34 -3.63
C THR A 239 -23.19 10.54 -2.91
N HIS A 240 -22.35 11.46 -2.42
CA HIS A 240 -22.76 12.71 -1.82
C HIS A 240 -21.66 13.77 -1.99
N ILE A 241 -22.03 14.93 -2.51
CA ILE A 241 -21.16 16.11 -2.62
C ILE A 241 -22.02 17.36 -2.73
N GLY A 242 -21.65 18.42 -2.01
CA GLY A 242 -22.29 19.72 -2.15
C GLY A 242 -21.99 20.39 -3.50
N GLN A 243 -22.90 21.27 -3.93
CA GLN A 243 -22.74 22.03 -5.17
C GLN A 243 -21.44 22.85 -5.20
N GLU A 244 -21.12 23.56 -4.10
CA GLU A 244 -19.90 24.38 -3.99
C GLU A 244 -18.63 23.52 -3.99
N ALA A 245 -18.66 22.38 -3.29
CA ALA A 245 -17.60 21.40 -3.28
C ALA A 245 -17.32 20.85 -4.69
N LEU A 246 -18.37 20.47 -5.41
CA LEU A 246 -18.23 19.97 -6.78
C LEU A 246 -17.72 21.04 -7.74
N ASP A 247 -18.21 22.29 -7.66
CA ASP A 247 -17.71 23.38 -8.52
C ASP A 247 -16.19 23.58 -8.35
N ARG A 248 -15.68 23.49 -7.11
CA ARG A 248 -14.24 23.60 -6.84
C ARG A 248 -13.44 22.43 -7.40
N VAL A 249 -13.96 21.21 -7.31
CA VAL A 249 -13.34 20.04 -7.95
C VAL A 249 -13.27 20.26 -9.47
N LEU A 250 -14.34 20.74 -10.10
CA LEU A 250 -14.34 21.02 -11.55
C LEU A 250 -13.36 22.14 -11.95
N VAL A 251 -13.25 23.21 -11.14
CA VAL A 251 -12.25 24.27 -11.34
C VAL A 251 -10.83 23.73 -11.20
N PHE A 252 -10.58 22.82 -10.26
CA PHE A 252 -9.27 22.18 -10.10
C PHE A 252 -8.91 21.33 -11.33
N LEU A 253 -9.88 20.62 -11.91
CA LEU A 253 -9.67 19.80 -13.10
C LEU A 253 -9.43 20.62 -14.38
N ASP A 254 -10.04 21.80 -14.50
CA ASP A 254 -9.81 22.73 -15.63
C ASP A 254 -9.74 24.19 -15.16
N PRO A 255 -8.57 24.61 -14.63
CA PRO A 255 -8.40 25.97 -14.11
C PRO A 255 -8.58 27.07 -15.15
N GLN A 256 -8.31 26.76 -16.43
CA GLN A 256 -8.40 27.71 -17.53
C GLN A 256 -9.81 27.76 -18.16
N GLY A 257 -10.72 26.86 -17.77
CA GLY A 257 -12.06 26.77 -18.36
C GLY A 257 -12.04 26.42 -19.86
N SER A 258 -11.00 25.74 -20.32
CA SER A 258 -10.77 25.43 -21.72
C SER A 258 -11.58 24.22 -22.21
N ASN A 259 -12.04 23.37 -21.29
CA ASN A 259 -12.78 22.16 -21.60
C ASN A 259 -14.29 22.45 -21.64
N PRO A 260 -14.93 22.38 -22.82
CA PRO A 260 -16.36 22.71 -22.96
C PRO A 260 -17.27 21.78 -22.15
N THR A 261 -16.86 20.53 -21.91
CA THR A 261 -17.62 19.57 -21.09
C THR A 261 -17.66 20.02 -19.63
N LEU A 262 -16.52 20.45 -19.08
CA LEU A 262 -16.43 20.93 -17.70
C LEU A 262 -17.13 22.28 -17.54
N ALA A 263 -16.99 23.19 -18.52
CA ALA A 263 -17.72 24.45 -18.53
C ALA A 263 -19.26 24.25 -18.53
N SER A 264 -19.76 23.29 -19.32
CA SER A 264 -21.18 22.94 -19.35
C SER A 264 -21.65 22.34 -18.02
N ALA A 265 -20.88 21.43 -17.42
CA ALA A 265 -21.17 20.85 -16.10
C ALA A 265 -21.29 21.93 -15.01
N ARG A 266 -20.37 22.91 -15.00
CA ARG A 266 -20.41 24.04 -14.08
C ARG A 266 -21.63 24.95 -14.28
N ALA A 267 -22.06 25.14 -15.53
CA ALA A 267 -23.29 25.89 -15.80
C ALA A 267 -24.53 25.16 -15.26
N GLN A 268 -24.60 23.83 -15.41
CA GLN A 268 -25.70 23.01 -14.89
C GLN A 268 -25.74 22.98 -13.35
N LEU A 269 -24.57 23.02 -12.70
CA LEU A 269 -24.51 23.13 -11.24
C LEU A 269 -25.19 24.38 -10.69
N LYS A 270 -25.28 25.47 -11.45
CA LYS A 270 -26.03 26.67 -11.02
C LYS A 270 -27.54 26.46 -11.01
N LEU A 271 -28.04 25.42 -11.68
CA LEU A 271 -29.47 25.19 -11.90
C LEU A 271 -30.00 24.06 -11.01
N ALA A 272 -29.17 23.10 -10.60
CA ALA A 272 -29.59 21.96 -9.80
C ALA A 272 -28.47 21.44 -8.89
N ASN A 273 -28.87 20.80 -7.78
CA ASN A 273 -27.94 20.15 -6.87
C ASN A 273 -27.51 18.78 -7.42
N PRO A 274 -26.22 18.42 -7.35
CA PRO A 274 -25.77 17.10 -7.74
C PRO A 274 -26.29 16.05 -6.74
N SER A 275 -26.77 14.91 -7.25
CA SER A 275 -27.11 13.73 -6.45
C SER A 275 -25.96 12.72 -6.42
N SER A 276 -25.25 12.56 -7.53
CA SER A 276 -24.06 11.72 -7.61
C SER A 276 -23.15 12.17 -8.75
N VAL A 277 -21.87 11.85 -8.62
CA VAL A 277 -20.86 12.14 -9.65
C VAL A 277 -20.03 10.89 -9.87
N THR A 278 -19.86 10.51 -11.13
CA THR A 278 -18.93 9.46 -11.51
C THR A 278 -17.83 10.07 -12.39
N ILE A 279 -16.59 9.87 -11.97
CA ILE A 279 -15.40 10.22 -12.74
C ILE A 279 -14.65 8.93 -13.04
N ASP A 280 -14.50 8.63 -14.32
CA ASP A 280 -13.69 7.51 -14.78
C ASP A 280 -12.57 8.03 -15.67
N ILE A 281 -11.33 7.72 -15.30
CA ILE A 281 -10.15 7.93 -16.12
C ILE A 281 -9.62 6.56 -16.49
N ALA A 282 -9.60 6.25 -17.78
CA ALA A 282 -9.01 5.01 -18.27
C ALA A 282 -8.24 5.30 -19.56
N ARG A 283 -6.97 4.87 -19.60
CA ARG A 283 -6.12 4.99 -20.78
C ARG A 283 -5.99 6.43 -21.30
N GLY A 284 -5.85 7.38 -20.37
CA GLY A 284 -5.76 8.81 -20.68
C GLY A 284 -7.07 9.48 -21.10
N LEU A 285 -8.20 8.77 -21.11
CA LEU A 285 -9.52 9.34 -21.41
C LEU A 285 -10.28 9.62 -20.11
N LEU A 286 -10.85 10.83 -19.98
CA LEU A 286 -11.68 11.26 -18.86
C LEU A 286 -13.16 11.20 -19.27
N ASN A 287 -13.95 10.44 -18.52
CA ASN A 287 -15.40 10.43 -18.57
C ASN A 287 -15.95 11.01 -17.26
N LEU A 288 -16.87 11.98 -17.38
CA LEU A 288 -17.53 12.61 -16.25
C LEU A 288 -19.05 12.51 -16.45
N THR A 289 -19.72 11.92 -15.47
CA THR A 289 -21.19 11.88 -15.41
C THR A 289 -21.64 12.52 -14.11
N ILE A 290 -22.54 13.50 -14.20
CA ILE A 290 -23.16 14.13 -13.04
C ILE A 290 -24.66 13.85 -13.12
N HIS A 291 -25.19 13.24 -12.08
CA HIS A 291 -26.63 13.15 -11.88
C HIS A 291 -27.06 14.30 -10.99
N PHE A 292 -28.12 14.97 -11.38
CA PHE A 292 -28.72 16.04 -10.60
C PHE A 292 -29.98 15.53 -9.93
N GLN A 293 -30.26 16.03 -8.73
CA GLN A 293 -31.59 15.88 -8.15
C GLN A 293 -32.56 16.63 -9.06
N GLY A 294 -33.61 15.95 -9.54
CA GLY A 294 -34.63 16.58 -10.36
C GLY A 294 -35.23 17.77 -9.62
N SER A 295 -35.18 18.96 -10.23
CA SER A 295 -35.94 20.11 -9.74
C SER A 295 -37.42 19.88 -10.05
N LEU A 296 -38.28 20.06 -9.05
CA LEU A 296 -39.71 20.35 -9.25
C LEU A 296 -39.88 21.66 -10.03
#